data_AF-A0A2J6S2G8-F1
#
_entry.id   AF-A0A2J6S2G8-F1
#
_cell.length_a   1.000
_cell.length_b   1.000
_cell.length_c   1.000
_cell.angle_alpha   90.00
_cell.angle_beta   90.00
_cell.angle_gamma   90.00
#
_symmetry.space_group_name_H-M   'P 1'
#
loop_
_entity.id
_entity.type
_entity.pdbx_description
1 polymer ?
#
loop_
_entity_poly.entity_id
_entity_poly.type
_entity_poly.pdbx_seq_one_letter_code
_entity_poly.pdbx_strand_id
1 'polypeptide(L)'
;MTEVGDTATPAAQINGPASGATCAPELGPLSLEPRPASKPPIELLPNELLSNIFEFLDSPKPSSSESVIHDEPILELTRSDNAPLKAASYVSKRWRIGTIPLLFKHTQFIIKEASQAPYNSLDRMIKPFLEFVIEHQLRRTAQSFTLIVRAKEPANIIDRQEQLFCSPTFWSGLFKVIDPQELLIVAPAEALGILTNCRTYMEDAWSFHSPYHYLRLQIRSKSPTGAVKVPQAKHKSINESIQTQKVDRSSSHVAEEKPRELNLWGIRPWTTLLLNEGSFIRAYASYEFWLRQPPSILPDLVGAEIETEEAVHGPMISPTIRDLSYIGLFPMQTHFAALTTNCPRLNRLYVQLVPRNEILQDSHKMKNVEAEDLWMERNSCYALIMRELFQAPPVGNYKYLQEFESGDAADKDAWDMAVEYVKRAANGWKVASEGVFVRDAKEKMTIPAGDENSPSALSVNSET
;
A
#
# COMPACT_ATOMS: atom_id res chain seq x y z
N MET A 1 -19.73 67.61 8.37
CA MET A 1 -18.92 68.85 8.42
C MET A 1 -17.75 68.60 7.48
N THR A 2 -17.65 69.15 6.26
CA THR A 2 -18.37 70.27 5.63
C THR A 2 -18.12 70.19 4.10
N GLU A 3 -19.17 70.52 3.33
CA GLU A 3 -19.27 71.01 1.92
C GLU A 3 -18.58 70.26 0.75
N VAL A 4 -19.26 69.79 -0.30
CA VAL A 4 -20.23 70.38 -1.27
C VAL A 4 -19.56 71.27 -2.33
N GLY A 5 -19.83 70.94 -3.60
CA GLY A 5 -19.51 71.75 -4.77
C GLY A 5 -20.12 71.17 -6.06
N ASP A 6 -21.42 71.38 -6.24
CA ASP A 6 -22.19 71.18 -7.48
C ASP A 6 -22.17 72.46 -8.35
N THR A 7 -22.34 72.32 -9.67
CA THR A 7 -23.03 73.19 -10.68
C THR A 7 -22.40 73.01 -12.06
N ALA A 8 -23.07 72.39 -13.05
CA ALA A 8 -24.20 72.85 -13.89
C ALA A 8 -23.79 73.56 -15.21
N THR A 9 -24.27 72.95 -16.30
CA THR A 9 -24.47 73.26 -17.76
C THR A 9 -24.93 74.72 -18.08
N PRO A 10 -25.27 75.17 -19.34
CA PRO A 10 -25.36 74.56 -20.69
C PRO A 10 -24.91 75.47 -21.89
N ALA A 11 -25.04 74.98 -23.14
CA ALA A 11 -25.88 75.59 -24.20
C ALA A 11 -25.47 75.20 -25.64
N ALA A 12 -26.49 74.93 -26.45
CA ALA A 12 -26.47 74.59 -27.86
C ALA A 12 -26.54 75.84 -28.77
N GLN A 13 -26.22 75.68 -30.07
CA GLN A 13 -27.00 76.06 -31.27
C GLN A 13 -26.08 76.18 -32.51
N ILE A 14 -26.24 75.36 -33.56
CA ILE A 14 -27.18 75.43 -34.71
C ILE A 14 -26.69 76.39 -35.83
N ASN A 15 -26.32 75.83 -37.00
CA ASN A 15 -26.75 76.12 -38.39
C ASN A 15 -25.65 76.03 -39.47
N GLY A 16 -25.98 75.33 -40.58
CA GLY A 16 -25.21 75.21 -41.84
C GLY A 16 -25.29 76.47 -42.74
N PRO A 17 -25.11 76.41 -44.09
CA PRO A 17 -25.50 75.30 -45.00
C PRO A 17 -24.56 74.98 -46.21
N ALA A 18 -24.87 73.83 -46.82
CA ALA A 18 -24.84 73.39 -48.23
C ALA A 18 -23.89 74.00 -49.29
N SER A 19 -23.21 73.10 -50.04
CA SER A 19 -23.31 73.05 -51.51
C SER A 19 -22.74 71.72 -52.04
N GLY A 20 -23.43 71.10 -52.99
CA GLY A 20 -23.13 69.75 -53.49
C GLY A 20 -22.20 69.71 -54.70
N ALA A 21 -21.62 68.54 -54.95
CA ALA A 21 -21.25 68.07 -56.28
C ALA A 21 -21.02 66.55 -56.28
N THR A 22 -21.67 65.91 -57.23
CA THR A 22 -21.67 64.49 -57.61
C THR A 22 -20.29 64.04 -58.12
N CYS A 23 -19.81 62.85 -57.70
CA CYS A 23 -19.03 61.94 -58.56
C CYS A 23 -19.06 60.50 -58.02
N ALA A 24 -19.16 59.55 -58.96
CA ALA A 24 -19.27 58.10 -58.78
C ALA A 24 -17.94 57.46 -58.29
N PRO A 25 -17.94 56.17 -57.88
CA PRO A 25 -16.94 55.62 -56.98
C PRO A 25 -15.67 55.20 -57.73
N GLU A 26 -14.51 55.65 -57.24
CA GLU A 26 -13.23 55.03 -57.59
C GLU A 26 -13.11 53.71 -56.83
N LEU A 27 -13.02 52.61 -57.60
CA LEU A 27 -12.68 51.27 -57.12
C LEU A 27 -11.26 51.30 -56.53
N GLY A 28 -11.16 51.59 -55.23
CA GLY A 28 -9.96 51.31 -54.46
C GLY A 28 -9.69 49.79 -54.46
N PRO A 29 -8.42 49.35 -54.64
CA PRO A 29 -8.10 47.93 -54.65
C PRO A 29 -8.51 47.32 -53.32
N LEU A 30 -9.21 46.19 -53.37
CA LEU A 30 -9.47 45.33 -52.21
C LEU A 30 -8.14 45.00 -51.57
N SER A 31 -7.77 45.77 -50.54
CA SER A 31 -6.69 45.43 -49.64
C SER A 31 -7.16 44.19 -48.87
N LEU A 32 -6.83 43.02 -49.41
CA LEU A 32 -6.78 41.78 -48.64
C LEU A 32 -5.65 41.95 -47.62
N GLU A 33 -5.92 42.68 -46.55
CA GLU A 33 -5.10 42.53 -45.35
C GLU A 33 -5.19 41.06 -44.94
N PRO A 34 -4.06 40.34 -44.86
CA PRO A 34 -4.06 39.04 -44.24
C PRO A 34 -4.40 39.28 -42.77
N ARG A 35 -5.65 38.96 -42.37
CA ARG A 35 -5.99 38.85 -40.95
C ARG A 35 -4.88 38.03 -40.30
N PRO A 36 -4.23 38.52 -39.22
CA PRO A 36 -3.36 37.64 -38.47
C PRO A 36 -4.25 36.46 -38.06
N ALA A 37 -3.85 35.25 -38.46
CA ALA A 37 -4.50 34.03 -38.02
C ALA A 37 -4.29 33.94 -36.50
N SER A 38 -5.16 34.64 -35.75
CA SER A 38 -5.19 34.56 -34.30
C SER A 38 -5.59 33.12 -34.02
N LYS A 39 -4.62 32.31 -33.56
CA LYS A 39 -4.88 30.96 -33.10
C LYS A 39 -6.13 31.00 -32.21
N PRO A 40 -7.11 30.12 -32.41
CA PRO A 40 -8.33 30.18 -31.62
C PRO A 40 -7.96 30.11 -30.13
N PRO A 41 -8.52 30.99 -29.29
CA PRO A 41 -8.22 30.96 -27.86
C PRO A 41 -8.56 29.58 -27.29
N ILE A 42 -7.78 29.14 -26.29
CA ILE A 42 -7.93 27.83 -25.64
C ILE A 42 -9.36 27.59 -25.11
N GLU A 43 -10.08 28.66 -24.80
CA GLU A 43 -11.48 28.65 -24.36
C GLU A 43 -12.47 28.13 -25.42
N LEU A 44 -12.12 28.15 -26.71
CA LEU A 44 -12.97 27.63 -27.78
C LEU A 44 -12.79 26.12 -27.99
N LEU A 45 -11.80 25.49 -27.35
CA LEU A 45 -11.61 24.05 -27.47
C LEU A 45 -12.81 23.29 -26.87
N PRO A 46 -13.26 22.19 -27.47
CA PRO A 46 -14.21 21.26 -26.84
C PRO A 46 -13.67 20.67 -25.53
N ASN A 47 -14.57 20.19 -24.67
CA ASN A 47 -14.19 19.64 -23.36
C ASN A 47 -13.29 18.40 -23.49
N GLU A 48 -13.47 17.61 -24.55
CA GLU A 48 -12.70 16.40 -24.83
C GLU A 48 -11.23 16.74 -25.11
N LEU A 49 -10.99 17.81 -25.87
CA LEU A 49 -9.63 18.27 -26.16
C LEU A 49 -8.97 18.89 -24.93
N LEU A 50 -9.73 19.64 -24.12
CA LEU A 50 -9.22 20.17 -22.85
C LEU A 50 -8.86 19.04 -21.87
N SER A 51 -9.72 18.01 -21.75
CA SER A 51 -9.43 16.83 -20.93
C SER A 51 -8.17 16.11 -21.39
N ASN A 52 -8.00 15.92 -22.70
CA ASN A 52 -6.80 15.32 -23.28
C ASN A 52 -5.53 16.16 -22.97
N ILE A 53 -5.63 17.49 -23.06
CA ILE A 53 -4.53 18.38 -22.65
C ILE A 53 -4.19 18.19 -21.16
N PHE A 54 -5.20 18.06 -20.29
CA PHE A 54 -4.96 17.84 -18.86
C PHE A 54 -4.32 16.48 -18.56
N GLU A 55 -4.56 15.44 -19.37
CA GLU A 55 -3.88 14.15 -19.22
C GLU A 55 -2.36 14.27 -19.40
N PHE A 56 -1.87 15.19 -20.25
CA PHE A 56 -0.44 15.48 -20.36
C PHE A 56 0.16 16.21 -19.15
N LEU A 57 -0.69 16.73 -18.26
CA LEU A 57 -0.28 17.30 -16.98
C LEU A 57 -0.32 16.26 -15.85
N ASP A 58 -0.86 15.06 -16.10
CA ASP A 58 -0.87 13.99 -15.11
C ASP A 58 0.55 13.44 -14.93
N SER A 59 0.89 13.16 -13.67
CA SER A 59 2.21 12.65 -13.29
C SER A 59 2.03 11.45 -12.37
N PRO A 60 2.96 10.47 -12.38
CA PRO A 60 2.92 9.37 -11.43
C PRO A 60 2.83 9.91 -9.99
N LYS A 61 2.04 9.26 -9.15
CA LYS A 61 1.96 9.62 -7.74
C LYS A 61 3.36 9.49 -7.08
N PRO A 62 3.76 10.40 -6.19
CA PRO A 62 5.07 10.32 -5.53
C PRO A 62 5.28 9.01 -4.73
N SER A 63 4.20 8.48 -4.16
CA SER A 63 4.21 7.21 -3.39
C SER A 63 4.37 5.94 -4.23
N SER A 64 4.53 6.06 -5.56
CA SER A 64 4.80 4.91 -6.44
C SER A 64 6.28 4.53 -6.51
N SER A 65 7.18 5.38 -6.00
CA SER A 65 8.61 5.05 -6.00
C SER A 65 8.93 3.94 -5.00
N GLU A 66 9.39 2.81 -5.51
CA GLU A 66 9.85 1.70 -4.68
C GLU A 66 11.04 2.09 -3.80
N SER A 67 11.87 3.05 -4.22
CA SER A 67 12.96 3.55 -3.37
C SER A 67 12.43 4.19 -2.09
N VAL A 68 11.38 5.01 -2.19
CA VAL A 68 10.85 5.77 -1.04
C VAL A 68 10.01 4.88 -0.13
N ILE A 69 9.26 3.92 -0.68
CA ILE A 69 8.42 3.03 0.14
C ILE A 69 9.24 1.92 0.84
N HIS A 70 10.49 1.71 0.43
CA HIS A 70 11.46 0.79 1.06
C HIS A 70 12.41 1.47 2.06
N ASP A 71 12.37 2.79 2.17
CA ASP A 71 13.12 3.58 3.17
C ASP A 71 12.29 3.77 4.45
N GLU A 72 12.85 4.50 5.45
CA GLU A 72 12.12 4.80 6.68
C GLU A 72 10.78 5.52 6.41
N PRO A 73 9.66 5.08 7.00
CA PRO A 73 8.37 5.71 6.79
C PRO A 73 8.30 7.19 7.22
N ILE A 74 7.90 8.03 6.28
CA ILE A 74 7.63 9.47 6.45
C ILE A 74 6.18 9.84 6.08
N LEU A 75 5.67 10.95 6.63
CA LEU A 75 4.32 11.46 6.35
C LEU A 75 4.20 12.23 5.03
N GLU A 76 5.34 12.64 4.46
CA GLU A 76 5.43 13.50 3.29
C GLU A 76 5.48 12.70 1.98
N LEU A 77 5.34 11.37 2.03
CA LEU A 77 5.41 10.45 0.88
C LEU A 77 4.47 10.81 -0.28
N THR A 78 3.35 11.50 -0.02
CA THR A 78 2.38 11.90 -1.06
C THR A 78 2.59 13.34 -1.56
N ARG A 79 3.59 14.06 -1.06
CA ARG A 79 3.85 15.46 -1.46
C ARG A 79 4.66 15.51 -2.75
N SER A 80 4.33 16.50 -3.57
CA SER A 80 5.06 16.87 -4.77
C SER A 80 5.06 18.39 -4.88
N ASP A 81 6.22 18.96 -5.16
CA ASP A 81 6.36 20.40 -5.45
C ASP A 81 5.89 20.71 -6.89
N ASN A 82 5.90 19.71 -7.77
CA ASN A 82 5.33 19.83 -9.10
C ASN A 82 3.83 19.51 -9.07
N ALA A 83 2.99 20.52 -9.31
CA ALA A 83 1.54 20.40 -9.21
C ALA A 83 0.78 21.10 -10.36
N PRO A 84 1.05 20.72 -11.63
CA PRO A 84 0.49 21.39 -12.80
C PRO A 84 -1.04 21.26 -12.88
N LEU A 85 -1.58 20.09 -12.52
CA LEU A 85 -3.04 19.89 -12.44
C LEU A 85 -3.71 20.78 -11.39
N LYS A 86 -3.04 21.03 -10.25
CA LYS A 86 -3.56 21.95 -9.22
C LYS A 86 -3.57 23.36 -9.77
N ALA A 87 -2.48 23.80 -10.41
CA ALA A 87 -2.41 25.11 -11.06
C ALA A 87 -3.50 25.28 -12.14
N ALA A 88 -3.71 24.28 -13.00
CA ALA A 88 -4.75 24.28 -14.02
C ALA A 88 -6.16 24.43 -13.42
N SER A 89 -6.42 23.81 -12.26
CA SER A 89 -7.72 23.90 -11.59
C SER A 89 -8.08 25.31 -11.08
N TYR A 90 -7.10 26.20 -10.95
CA TYR A 90 -7.30 27.60 -10.53
C TYR A 90 -7.58 28.56 -11.69
N VAL A 91 -7.49 28.12 -12.95
CA VAL A 91 -7.64 28.99 -14.12
C VAL A 91 -9.10 29.41 -14.32
N SER A 92 -10.04 28.48 -14.33
CA SER A 92 -11.48 28.76 -14.49
C SER A 92 -12.35 27.65 -13.90
N LYS A 93 -13.65 27.92 -13.69
CA LYS A 93 -14.61 26.88 -13.25
C LYS A 93 -14.66 25.70 -14.22
N ARG A 94 -14.55 25.96 -15.53
CA ARG A 94 -14.54 24.92 -16.57
C ARG A 94 -13.31 24.02 -16.46
N TRP A 95 -12.13 24.62 -16.29
CA TRP A 95 -10.87 23.88 -16.11
C TRP A 95 -10.87 23.09 -14.80
N ARG A 96 -11.41 23.67 -13.73
CA ARG A 96 -11.60 22.97 -12.45
C ARG A 96 -12.44 21.70 -12.63
N ILE A 97 -13.59 21.78 -13.31
CA ILE A 97 -14.45 20.61 -13.56
C ILE A 97 -13.70 19.54 -14.37
N GLY A 98 -12.96 19.94 -15.41
CA GLY A 98 -12.19 19.00 -16.24
C GLY A 98 -10.99 18.36 -15.54
N THR A 99 -10.39 19.05 -14.56
CA THR A 99 -9.19 18.55 -13.84
C THR A 99 -9.51 17.73 -12.61
N ILE A 100 -10.70 17.86 -12.00
CA ILE A 100 -11.10 17.13 -10.79
C ILE A 100 -10.89 15.61 -10.90
N PRO A 101 -11.30 14.92 -11.98
CA PRO A 101 -11.07 13.48 -12.11
C PRO A 101 -9.59 13.10 -12.00
N LEU A 102 -8.71 13.87 -12.66
CA LEU A 102 -7.26 13.62 -12.65
C LEU A 102 -6.65 13.94 -11.28
N LEU A 103 -7.04 15.06 -10.66
CA LEU A 103 -6.57 15.47 -9.34
C LEU A 103 -6.88 14.45 -8.24
N PHE A 104 -8.03 13.77 -8.36
CA PHE A 104 -8.50 12.78 -7.40
C PHE A 104 -8.33 11.33 -7.90
N LYS A 105 -7.50 11.11 -8.92
CA LYS A 105 -7.08 9.77 -9.34
C LYS A 105 -6.33 9.04 -8.23
N HIS A 106 -5.49 9.77 -7.50
CA HIS A 106 -4.74 9.29 -6.36
C HIS A 106 -5.15 10.10 -5.12
N THR A 107 -6.21 9.65 -4.45
CA THR A 107 -6.80 10.37 -3.32
C THR A 107 -6.03 10.14 -2.02
N GLN A 108 -6.02 11.15 -1.15
CA GLN A 108 -5.50 11.04 0.21
C GLN A 108 -6.51 11.57 1.22
N PHE A 109 -6.54 10.94 2.39
CA PHE A 109 -7.26 11.42 3.57
C PHE A 109 -6.29 11.53 4.74
N ILE A 110 -6.18 12.73 5.32
CA ILE A 110 -5.25 13.00 6.43
C ILE A 110 -6.07 13.18 7.69
N ILE A 111 -5.88 12.28 8.64
CA ILE A 111 -6.35 12.43 10.00
C ILE A 111 -5.32 13.30 10.72
N LYS A 112 -5.74 14.47 11.19
CA LYS A 112 -4.93 15.36 12.02
C LYS A 112 -5.38 15.26 13.47
N GLU A 113 -4.45 15.47 14.39
CA GLU A 113 -4.73 15.62 15.82
C GLU A 113 -5.90 16.59 16.04
N ALA A 114 -6.93 16.11 16.74
CA ALA A 114 -8.09 16.91 17.09
C ALA A 114 -7.70 17.89 18.19
N SER A 115 -7.00 18.98 17.83
CA SER A 115 -6.64 19.98 18.84
C SER A 115 -7.90 20.58 19.47
N GLN A 116 -9.04 20.65 18.76
CA GLN A 116 -10.34 21.18 19.23
C GLN A 116 -11.56 20.72 18.38
N ALA A 117 -11.54 19.52 17.77
CA ALA A 117 -12.61 19.12 16.83
C ALA A 117 -13.76 18.36 17.54
N PRO A 118 -15.05 18.70 17.29
CA PRO A 118 -16.22 18.06 17.91
C PRO A 118 -16.59 16.68 17.31
N TYR A 119 -15.67 16.06 16.57
CA TYR A 119 -15.92 14.82 15.82
C TYR A 119 -15.23 13.66 16.53
N ASN A 120 -16.01 12.86 17.25
CA ASN A 120 -15.51 11.74 18.04
C ASN A 120 -15.38 10.42 17.24
N SER A 121 -15.61 10.44 15.91
CA SER A 121 -15.61 9.22 15.08
C SER A 121 -15.05 9.44 13.69
N LEU A 122 -14.26 8.47 13.22
CA LEU A 122 -13.59 8.46 11.92
C LEU A 122 -14.58 8.57 10.75
N ASP A 123 -15.75 7.93 10.88
CA ASP A 123 -16.82 7.98 9.87
C ASP A 123 -17.33 9.42 9.64
N ARG A 124 -17.40 10.23 10.71
CA ARG A 124 -17.79 11.65 10.59
C ARG A 124 -16.70 12.48 9.94
N MET A 125 -15.43 12.21 10.24
CA MET A 125 -14.30 12.94 9.68
C MET A 125 -14.16 12.71 8.16
N ILE A 126 -14.39 11.48 7.69
CA ILE A 126 -14.25 11.15 6.26
C ILE A 126 -15.49 11.54 5.44
N LYS A 127 -16.65 11.70 6.08
CA LYS A 127 -17.93 11.97 5.41
C LYS A 127 -17.88 13.09 4.36
N PRO A 128 -17.31 14.29 4.62
CA PRO A 128 -17.25 15.35 3.59
C PRO A 128 -16.46 14.94 2.34
N PHE A 129 -15.41 14.11 2.51
CA PHE A 129 -14.67 13.57 1.38
C PHE A 129 -15.52 12.56 0.59
N LEU A 130 -16.27 11.70 1.27
CA LEU A 130 -17.17 10.74 0.59
C LEU A 130 -18.28 11.46 -0.19
N GLU A 131 -18.88 12.50 0.40
CA GLU A 131 -19.87 13.34 -0.26
C GLU A 131 -19.30 14.00 -1.52
N PHE A 132 -18.07 14.56 -1.43
CA PHE A 132 -17.36 15.11 -2.57
C PHE A 132 -17.11 14.07 -3.68
N VAL A 133 -16.69 12.85 -3.32
CA VAL A 133 -16.47 11.76 -4.30
C VAL A 133 -17.76 11.39 -5.03
N ILE A 134 -18.89 11.36 -4.31
CA ILE A 134 -20.21 11.06 -4.86
C ILE A 134 -20.65 12.19 -5.81
N GLU A 135 -20.56 13.44 -5.36
CA GLU A 135 -20.93 14.63 -6.14
C GLU A 135 -20.20 14.68 -7.49
N HIS A 136 -18.90 14.36 -7.49
CA HIS A 136 -18.07 14.39 -8.69
C HIS A 136 -17.95 13.04 -9.41
N GLN A 137 -18.73 12.01 -9.00
CA GLN A 137 -18.75 10.67 -9.62
C GLN A 137 -17.35 10.02 -9.72
N LEU A 138 -16.50 10.26 -8.72
CA LEU A 138 -15.08 9.89 -8.74
C LEU A 138 -14.79 8.41 -8.43
N ARG A 139 -15.82 7.61 -8.15
CA ARG A 139 -15.68 6.21 -7.74
C ARG A 139 -14.72 5.40 -8.61
N ARG A 140 -14.88 5.50 -9.93
CA ARG A 140 -14.10 4.72 -10.92
C ARG A 140 -12.77 5.38 -11.27
N THR A 141 -12.62 6.65 -10.95
CA THR A 141 -11.40 7.42 -11.24
C THR A 141 -10.38 7.29 -10.13
N ALA A 142 -10.83 7.15 -8.88
CA ALA A 142 -9.98 6.96 -7.70
C ALA A 142 -9.27 5.59 -7.76
N GLN A 143 -8.11 5.54 -8.41
CA GLN A 143 -7.30 4.33 -8.58
C GLN A 143 -6.56 3.93 -7.30
N SER A 144 -6.16 4.90 -6.48
CA SER A 144 -5.55 4.63 -5.17
C SER A 144 -6.10 5.55 -4.09
N PHE A 145 -6.06 5.03 -2.86
CA PHE A 145 -6.43 5.76 -1.66
C PHE A 145 -5.31 5.67 -0.63
N THR A 146 -4.87 6.81 -0.10
CA THR A 146 -3.87 6.88 0.97
C THR A 146 -4.48 7.46 2.25
N LEU A 147 -4.42 6.71 3.34
CA LEU A 147 -4.78 7.16 4.68
C LEU A 147 -3.52 7.58 5.43
N ILE A 148 -3.46 8.82 5.90
CA ILE A 148 -2.32 9.34 6.66
C ILE A 148 -2.80 9.74 8.05
N VAL A 149 -2.19 9.17 9.10
CA VAL A 149 -2.52 9.45 10.49
C VAL A 149 -1.43 10.32 11.12
N ARG A 150 -1.75 11.60 11.31
CA ARG A 150 -0.90 12.61 11.96
C ARG A 150 -1.44 12.92 13.36
N ALA A 151 -1.32 11.99 14.30
CA ALA A 151 -1.67 12.20 15.70
C ALA A 151 -0.51 11.80 16.61
N LYS A 152 -0.31 12.57 17.69
CA LYS A 152 0.66 12.22 18.73
C LYS A 152 0.13 11.12 19.64
N GLU A 153 -1.19 11.13 19.87
CA GLU A 153 -1.90 10.13 20.67
C GLU A 153 -3.03 9.50 19.83
N PRO A 154 -2.76 8.42 19.10
CA PRO A 154 -3.76 7.80 18.23
C PRO A 154 -4.94 7.19 18.99
N ALA A 155 -4.76 6.84 20.27
CA ALA A 155 -5.84 6.46 21.18
C ALA A 155 -6.93 7.54 21.35
N ASN A 156 -6.64 8.81 21.05
CA ASN A 156 -7.60 9.92 21.12
C ASN A 156 -8.33 10.16 19.79
N ILE A 157 -7.89 9.55 18.69
CA ILE A 157 -8.57 9.67 17.38
C ILE A 157 -9.82 8.80 17.34
N ILE A 158 -9.75 7.63 17.97
CA ILE A 158 -10.76 6.58 17.90
C ILE A 158 -11.28 6.44 19.32
N ASP A 159 -12.52 6.88 19.55
CA ASP A 159 -13.17 6.83 20.87
C ASP A 159 -12.92 5.46 21.52
N ARG A 160 -12.53 5.41 22.80
CA ARG A 160 -12.18 4.16 23.49
C ARG A 160 -13.34 3.14 23.46
N GLN A 161 -14.58 3.60 23.31
CA GLN A 161 -15.74 2.73 23.09
C GLN A 161 -15.90 2.21 21.65
N GLU A 162 -15.36 2.91 20.65
CA GLU A 162 -15.36 2.50 19.23
C GLU A 162 -14.15 1.62 18.84
N GLN A 163 -13.12 1.53 19.70
CA GLN A 163 -11.92 0.71 19.49
C GLN A 163 -12.21 -0.78 19.22
N LEU A 164 -13.37 -1.28 19.66
CA LEU A 164 -13.77 -2.68 19.51
C LEU A 164 -14.48 -2.98 18.16
N PHE A 165 -14.93 -1.97 17.40
CA PHE A 165 -15.83 -2.20 16.24
C PHE A 165 -15.65 -1.25 15.04
N CYS A 166 -14.81 -0.20 15.12
CA CYS A 166 -14.79 0.87 14.11
C CYS A 166 -14.12 0.50 12.77
N SER A 167 -13.12 -0.39 12.76
CA SER A 167 -12.35 -0.67 11.54
C SER A 167 -13.18 -1.33 10.42
N PRO A 168 -13.93 -2.44 10.66
CA PRO A 168 -14.67 -3.10 9.59
C PRO A 168 -15.76 -2.20 8.96
N THR A 169 -16.49 -1.45 9.80
CA THR A 169 -17.56 -0.55 9.33
C THR A 169 -16.98 0.60 8.51
N PHE A 170 -15.89 1.23 8.98
CA PHE A 170 -15.20 2.30 8.27
C PHE A 170 -14.74 1.87 6.87
N TRP A 171 -13.98 0.77 6.77
CA TRP A 171 -13.47 0.30 5.47
C TRP A 171 -14.61 -0.09 4.53
N SER A 172 -15.67 -0.71 5.07
CA SER A 172 -16.84 -1.05 4.27
C SER A 172 -17.59 0.17 3.75
N GLY A 173 -17.72 1.22 4.56
CA GLY A 173 -18.32 2.49 4.16
C GLY A 173 -17.49 3.17 3.06
N LEU A 174 -16.17 3.23 3.26
CA LEU A 174 -15.24 3.82 2.30
C LEU A 174 -15.28 3.09 0.95
N PHE A 175 -15.12 1.76 0.94
CA PHE A 175 -15.09 0.97 -0.29
C PHE A 175 -16.44 0.80 -0.98
N LYS A 176 -17.55 1.18 -0.31
CA LYS A 176 -18.85 1.39 -0.96
C LYS A 176 -18.91 2.69 -1.76
N VAL A 177 -17.99 3.63 -1.57
CA VAL A 177 -17.99 4.93 -2.27
C VAL A 177 -16.85 5.02 -3.30
N ILE A 178 -15.66 4.55 -2.94
CA ILE A 178 -14.49 4.47 -3.84
C ILE A 178 -14.13 3.03 -4.18
N ASP A 179 -13.49 2.82 -5.34
CA ASP A 179 -13.06 1.50 -5.80
C ASP A 179 -11.55 1.42 -6.12
N PRO A 180 -10.67 1.70 -5.16
CA PRO A 180 -9.23 1.75 -5.42
C PRO A 180 -8.65 0.35 -5.63
N GLN A 181 -7.64 0.27 -6.52
CA GLN A 181 -6.80 -0.91 -6.72
C GLN A 181 -5.65 -0.97 -5.70
N GLU A 182 -5.35 0.16 -5.07
CA GLU A 182 -4.32 0.28 -4.03
C GLU A 182 -4.83 1.06 -2.82
N LEU A 183 -4.61 0.49 -1.64
CA LEU A 183 -4.68 1.16 -0.35
C LEU A 183 -3.26 1.32 0.22
N LEU A 184 -2.94 2.53 0.68
CA LEU A 184 -1.75 2.79 1.49
C LEU A 184 -2.16 3.42 2.82
N ILE A 185 -1.71 2.86 3.93
CA ILE A 185 -1.87 3.44 5.27
C ILE A 185 -0.50 3.86 5.78
N VAL A 186 -0.39 5.12 6.18
CA VAL A 186 0.77 5.68 6.88
C VAL A 186 0.32 6.09 8.27
N ALA A 187 0.72 5.35 9.28
CA ALA A 187 0.24 5.56 10.64
C ALA A 187 1.26 5.12 11.70
N PRO A 188 1.24 5.69 12.90
CA PRO A 188 1.91 5.09 14.06
C PRO A 188 1.42 3.66 14.26
N ALA A 189 2.29 2.78 14.76
CA ALA A 189 1.99 1.36 14.95
C ALA A 189 0.67 1.12 15.71
N GLU A 190 0.40 1.88 16.77
CA GLU A 190 -0.84 1.81 17.55
C GLU A 190 -2.08 2.12 16.71
N ALA A 191 -2.07 3.22 15.94
CA ALA A 191 -3.17 3.55 15.04
C ALA A 191 -3.32 2.51 13.92
N LEU A 192 -2.21 1.98 13.42
CA LEU A 192 -2.22 0.93 12.41
C LEU A 192 -2.88 -0.34 12.96
N GLY A 193 -2.57 -0.74 14.20
CA GLY A 193 -3.22 -1.84 14.90
C GLY A 193 -4.74 -1.69 14.95
N ILE A 194 -5.24 -0.54 15.41
CA ILE A 194 -6.68 -0.26 15.48
C ILE A 194 -7.32 -0.29 14.08
N LEU A 195 -6.69 0.37 13.09
CA LEU A 195 -7.19 0.42 11.71
C LEU A 195 -7.22 -0.94 11.03
N THR A 196 -6.37 -1.88 11.44
CA THR A 196 -6.25 -3.22 10.85
C THR A 196 -6.92 -4.30 11.68
N ASN A 197 -7.41 -3.96 12.87
CA ASN A 197 -7.89 -4.89 13.89
C ASN A 197 -6.79 -5.91 14.29
N CYS A 198 -5.54 -5.45 14.33
CA CYS A 198 -4.38 -6.18 14.84
C CYS A 198 -4.00 -5.64 16.21
N ARG A 199 -3.60 -6.52 17.12
CA ARG A 199 -2.97 -6.16 18.39
C ARG A 199 -1.60 -5.52 18.12
N THR A 200 -1.19 -4.64 19.03
CA THR A 200 0.11 -3.98 18.97
C THR A 200 0.64 -3.83 20.39
N TYR A 201 1.84 -4.36 20.63
CA TYR A 201 2.52 -4.24 21.91
C TYR A 201 3.19 -2.86 22.02
N MET A 202 2.87 -2.08 23.05
CA MET A 202 3.31 -0.68 23.15
C MET A 202 4.25 -0.40 24.33
N GLU A 203 4.46 -1.35 25.25
CA GLU A 203 5.19 -1.09 26.50
C GLU A 203 6.67 -0.72 26.25
N ASP A 204 7.30 -1.32 25.24
CA ASP A 204 8.67 -1.03 24.84
C ASP A 204 8.79 -0.04 23.67
N ALA A 205 7.68 0.51 23.17
CA ALA A 205 7.66 1.36 21.97
C ALA A 205 8.61 2.58 22.07
N TRP A 206 8.85 3.07 23.28
CA TRP A 206 9.77 4.16 23.59
C TRP A 206 11.22 3.89 23.11
N SER A 207 11.62 2.61 23.02
CA SER A 207 12.98 2.20 22.64
C SER A 207 13.21 2.17 21.12
N PHE A 208 12.16 2.08 20.30
CA PHE A 208 12.28 1.91 18.85
C PHE A 208 12.25 3.22 18.07
N HIS A 209 11.49 4.21 18.56
CA HIS A 209 11.36 5.54 17.91
C HIS A 209 10.99 5.45 16.42
N SER A 210 10.25 4.41 16.01
CA SER A 210 9.66 4.27 14.68
C SER A 210 8.32 5.01 14.66
N PRO A 211 8.26 6.22 14.08
CA PRO A 211 7.10 7.09 14.26
C PRO A 211 5.89 6.63 13.43
N TYR A 212 6.15 5.94 12.32
CA TYR A 212 5.14 5.51 11.36
C TYR A 212 5.53 4.18 10.74
N HIS A 213 4.53 3.39 10.38
CA HIS A 213 4.65 2.21 9.54
C HIS A 213 3.92 2.46 8.22
N TYR A 214 4.35 1.79 7.16
CA TYR A 214 3.57 1.68 5.92
C TYR A 214 2.90 0.32 5.83
N LEU A 215 1.60 0.34 5.55
CA LEU A 215 0.86 -0.83 5.11
C LEU A 215 0.28 -0.54 3.72
N ARG A 216 0.75 -1.26 2.70
CA ARG A 216 0.23 -1.15 1.34
C ARG A 216 -0.45 -2.45 0.92
N LEU A 217 -1.71 -2.36 0.50
CA LEU A 217 -2.50 -3.45 -0.07
C LEU A 217 -2.81 -3.13 -1.53
N GLN A 218 -2.60 -4.10 -2.43
CA GLN A 218 -2.84 -3.93 -3.86
C GLN A 218 -3.59 -5.12 -4.46
N ILE A 219 -4.42 -4.83 -5.45
CA ILE A 219 -5.02 -5.81 -6.35
C ILE A 219 -4.25 -5.75 -7.66
N ARG A 220 -3.38 -6.73 -7.90
CA ARG A 220 -2.73 -6.89 -9.21
C ARG A 220 -3.71 -7.60 -10.15
N SER A 221 -4.21 -6.88 -11.14
CA SER A 221 -4.82 -7.53 -12.30
C SER A 221 -3.74 -8.38 -12.97
N LYS A 222 -4.03 -9.66 -13.22
CA LYS A 222 -3.17 -10.48 -14.08
C LYS A 222 -3.09 -9.75 -15.42
N SER A 223 -1.90 -9.26 -15.80
CA SER A 223 -1.70 -8.76 -17.16
C SER A 223 -2.12 -9.85 -18.17
N PRO A 224 -2.71 -9.48 -19.31
CA PRO A 224 -3.06 -10.42 -20.36
C PRO A 224 -1.80 -10.79 -21.15
N THR A 225 -0.89 -11.54 -20.54
CA THR A 225 0.23 -12.18 -21.22
C THR A 225 0.17 -13.67 -20.91
N GLY A 226 -0.27 -14.44 -21.91
CA GLY A 226 -0.36 -15.89 -21.87
C GLY A 226 -1.80 -16.42 -21.86
N ALA A 227 -2.52 -16.24 -22.96
CA ALA A 227 -3.74 -16.99 -23.24
C ALA A 227 -3.39 -18.49 -23.40
N VAL A 228 -3.26 -19.20 -22.29
CA VAL A 228 -3.35 -20.66 -22.28
C VAL A 228 -4.84 -20.99 -22.35
N LYS A 229 -5.26 -21.43 -23.54
CA LYS A 229 -6.60 -21.99 -23.77
C LYS A 229 -6.80 -23.18 -22.84
N VAL A 230 -7.55 -22.99 -21.77
CA VAL A 230 -8.07 -24.10 -20.96
C VAL A 230 -9.23 -24.74 -21.75
N PRO A 231 -9.25 -26.06 -21.99
CA PRO A 231 -10.38 -26.72 -22.64
C PRO A 231 -11.61 -26.63 -21.74
N GLN A 232 -12.72 -26.13 -22.29
CA GLN A 232 -14.02 -26.13 -21.63
C GLN A 232 -14.47 -27.56 -21.33
N ALA A 233 -14.49 -27.92 -20.05
CA ALA A 233 -15.17 -29.12 -19.58
C ALA A 233 -16.69 -28.87 -19.64
N LYS A 234 -17.38 -29.68 -20.45
CA LYS A 234 -18.82 -29.66 -20.64
C LYS A 234 -19.54 -30.00 -19.33
N HIS A 235 -20.26 -29.04 -18.76
CA HIS A 235 -21.26 -29.31 -17.73
C HIS A 235 -22.41 -30.12 -18.35
N LYS A 236 -22.48 -31.42 -18.03
CA LYS A 236 -23.70 -32.19 -18.21
C LYS A 236 -24.66 -31.83 -17.08
N SER A 237 -25.79 -31.22 -17.46
CA SER A 237 -26.99 -31.12 -16.65
C SER A 237 -27.49 -32.52 -16.33
N ILE A 238 -27.71 -32.82 -15.05
CA ILE A 238 -28.55 -33.93 -14.60
C ILE A 238 -29.59 -33.31 -13.66
N ASN A 239 -30.81 -33.21 -14.19
CA ASN A 239 -32.03 -33.12 -13.40
C ASN A 239 -32.38 -34.52 -12.87
N GLU A 240 -33.27 -34.53 -11.85
CA GLU A 240 -33.91 -35.66 -11.17
C GLU A 240 -33.28 -35.98 -9.80
N SER A 241 -34.03 -36.19 -8.73
CA SER A 241 -35.47 -36.13 -8.47
C SER A 241 -35.65 -36.19 -6.95
N ILE A 242 -36.72 -35.56 -6.46
CA ILE A 242 -37.10 -35.53 -5.04
C ILE A 242 -37.52 -36.94 -4.62
N GLN A 243 -36.81 -37.54 -3.66
CA GLN A 243 -37.36 -38.58 -2.80
C GLN A 243 -37.07 -38.27 -1.34
N THR A 244 -38.16 -38.01 -0.63
CA THR A 244 -38.30 -37.88 0.81
C THR A 244 -37.87 -39.15 1.53
N GLN A 245 -36.85 -39.06 2.39
CA GLN A 245 -36.68 -39.99 3.50
C GLN A 245 -36.50 -39.22 4.81
N LYS A 246 -37.51 -39.34 5.68
CA LYS A 246 -37.48 -38.99 7.09
C LYS A 246 -36.50 -39.90 7.81
N VAL A 247 -35.47 -39.35 8.46
CA VAL A 247 -34.83 -39.99 9.61
C VAL A 247 -34.42 -38.92 10.62
N ASP A 248 -35.12 -38.98 11.76
CA ASP A 248 -34.82 -38.63 13.14
C ASP A 248 -33.96 -37.42 13.52
N ARG A 249 -34.62 -36.58 14.33
CA ARG A 249 -34.08 -35.49 15.12
C ARG A 249 -33.14 -36.05 16.19
N SER A 250 -31.84 -35.80 16.03
CA SER A 250 -30.92 -35.63 17.16
C SER A 250 -30.36 -34.22 17.11
N SER A 251 -30.50 -33.52 18.23
CA SER A 251 -30.11 -32.13 18.44
C SER A 251 -28.62 -31.95 18.22
N SER A 252 -28.25 -31.16 17.22
CA SER A 252 -26.99 -30.42 17.24
C SER A 252 -27.35 -28.95 17.01
N HIS A 253 -26.96 -28.12 17.97
CA HIS A 253 -27.06 -26.68 17.88
C HIS A 253 -26.30 -26.22 16.63
N VAL A 254 -27.02 -25.93 15.55
CA VAL A 254 -26.50 -25.09 14.48
C VAL A 254 -26.38 -23.72 15.11
N ALA A 255 -25.18 -23.40 15.59
CA ALA A 255 -24.82 -22.02 15.87
C ALA A 255 -25.13 -21.27 14.57
N GLU A 256 -26.08 -20.34 14.64
CA GLU A 256 -26.28 -19.36 13.59
C GLU A 256 -24.92 -18.70 13.36
N GLU A 257 -24.22 -19.09 12.30
CA GLU A 257 -23.02 -18.39 11.85
C GLU A 257 -23.48 -16.98 11.47
N LYS A 258 -23.41 -16.05 12.43
CA LYS A 258 -23.44 -14.62 12.12
C LYS A 258 -22.51 -14.39 10.94
N PRO A 259 -22.94 -13.65 9.90
CA PRO A 259 -22.05 -13.32 8.78
C PRO A 259 -20.77 -12.75 9.37
N ARG A 260 -19.63 -13.43 9.15
CA ARG A 260 -18.33 -12.88 9.57
C ARG A 260 -18.21 -11.52 8.92
N GLU A 261 -18.25 -10.46 9.73
CA GLU A 261 -18.03 -9.12 9.24
C GLU A 261 -16.65 -9.08 8.57
N LEU A 262 -16.63 -8.71 7.29
CA LEU A 262 -15.40 -8.69 6.51
C LEU A 262 -14.51 -7.56 7.03
N ASN A 263 -13.41 -7.92 7.69
CA ASN A 263 -12.37 -6.98 8.09
C ASN A 263 -11.60 -6.45 6.85
N LEU A 264 -10.69 -5.48 7.06
CA LEU A 264 -9.88 -4.86 6.00
C LEU A 264 -9.22 -5.90 5.06
N TRP A 265 -8.82 -7.04 5.61
CA TRP A 265 -8.12 -8.11 4.92
C TRP A 265 -9.02 -8.89 3.97
N GLY A 266 -10.27 -9.15 4.36
CA GLY A 266 -11.24 -9.91 3.59
C GLY A 266 -12.21 -9.08 2.74
N ILE A 267 -12.29 -7.76 2.95
CA ILE A 267 -13.28 -6.91 2.27
C ILE A 267 -13.03 -6.73 0.77
N ARG A 268 -11.78 -6.93 0.33
CA ARG A 268 -11.35 -6.87 -1.07
C ARG A 268 -10.39 -8.03 -1.35
N PRO A 269 -10.31 -8.51 -2.60
CA PRO A 269 -9.43 -9.61 -2.97
C PRO A 269 -7.99 -9.12 -3.15
N TRP A 270 -7.38 -8.59 -2.09
CA TRP A 270 -6.00 -8.12 -2.10
C TRP A 270 -5.07 -9.26 -2.50
N THR A 271 -4.11 -8.98 -3.39
CA THR A 271 -3.15 -9.98 -3.89
C THR A 271 -1.73 -9.72 -3.43
N THR A 272 -1.43 -8.47 -3.10
CA THR A 272 -0.10 -8.01 -2.71
C THR A 272 -0.19 -7.20 -1.42
N LEU A 273 0.76 -7.44 -0.52
CA LEU A 273 0.91 -6.78 0.76
C LEU A 273 2.34 -6.30 0.91
N LEU A 274 2.54 -5.05 1.32
CA LEU A 274 3.80 -4.54 1.82
C LEU A 274 3.60 -4.03 3.23
N LEU A 275 4.47 -4.46 4.14
CA LEU A 275 4.60 -3.96 5.50
C LEU A 275 6.01 -3.39 5.67
N ASN A 276 6.10 -2.09 5.93
CA ASN A 276 7.34 -1.42 6.29
C ASN A 276 7.22 -0.90 7.73
N GLU A 277 7.99 -1.46 8.64
CA GLU A 277 7.98 -1.14 10.08
C GLU A 277 9.02 -0.06 10.45
N GLY A 278 9.76 0.43 9.47
CA GLY A 278 10.81 1.42 9.68
C GLY A 278 12.05 0.85 10.34
N SER A 279 12.76 1.69 11.10
CA SER A 279 14.06 1.36 11.69
C SER A 279 13.96 0.93 13.14
N PHE A 280 14.73 -0.10 13.47
CA PHE A 280 14.87 -0.66 14.80
C PHE A 280 16.19 -0.24 15.45
N ILE A 281 17.07 0.46 14.71
CA ILE A 281 18.43 0.87 15.13
C ILE A 281 18.43 1.52 16.52
N ARG A 282 17.40 2.31 16.83
CA ARG A 282 17.31 3.01 18.12
C ARG A 282 17.25 2.06 19.32
N ALA A 283 16.66 0.88 19.18
CA ALA A 283 16.52 -0.06 20.28
C ALA A 283 17.89 -0.60 20.74
N TYR A 284 18.85 -0.72 19.83
CA TYR A 284 20.23 -1.14 20.10
C TYR A 284 21.02 -0.12 20.93
N ALA A 285 20.52 1.12 21.07
CA ALA A 285 21.09 2.10 21.99
C ALA A 285 20.64 1.91 23.44
N SER A 286 19.76 0.94 23.70
CA SER A 286 19.22 0.62 25.03
C SER A 286 19.85 -0.66 25.57
N TYR A 287 20.08 -0.67 26.89
CA TYR A 287 20.52 -1.87 27.59
C TYR A 287 19.44 -2.96 27.50
N GLU A 288 19.86 -4.22 27.39
CA GLU A 288 18.98 -5.38 27.24
C GLU A 288 18.02 -5.25 26.04
N PHE A 289 18.50 -4.69 24.92
CA PHE A 289 17.68 -4.53 23.71
C PHE A 289 17.05 -5.85 23.23
N TRP A 290 17.72 -6.98 23.47
CA TRP A 290 17.24 -8.33 23.10
C TRP A 290 16.00 -8.78 23.87
N LEU A 291 15.67 -8.14 25.00
CA LEU A 291 14.43 -8.38 25.75
C LEU A 291 13.27 -7.49 25.28
N ARG A 292 13.53 -6.52 24.40
CA ARG A 292 12.53 -5.53 23.98
C ARG A 292 11.68 -6.08 22.85
N GLN A 293 10.38 -5.75 22.89
CA GLN A 293 9.46 -6.09 21.81
C GLN A 293 9.03 -4.84 21.01
N PRO A 294 9.17 -4.85 19.67
CA PRO A 294 8.77 -3.72 18.84
C PRO A 294 7.24 -3.57 18.78
N PRO A 295 6.74 -2.32 18.66
CA PRO A 295 5.34 -2.10 18.33
C PRO A 295 5.10 -2.53 16.89
N SER A 296 4.33 -3.60 16.70
CA SER A 296 4.14 -4.23 15.39
C SER A 296 2.78 -4.90 15.27
N ILE A 297 2.26 -4.93 14.05
CA ILE A 297 1.09 -5.73 13.65
C ILE A 297 1.49 -7.09 13.03
N LEU A 298 2.78 -7.31 12.78
CA LEU A 298 3.30 -8.50 12.09
C LEU A 298 2.87 -9.80 12.79
N PRO A 299 2.95 -9.94 14.14
CA PRO A 299 2.57 -11.19 14.80
C PRO A 299 1.11 -11.59 14.50
N ASP A 300 0.16 -10.68 14.67
CA ASP A 300 -1.26 -10.91 14.37
C ASP A 300 -1.53 -11.12 12.87
N LEU A 301 -0.78 -10.41 12.03
CA LEU A 301 -0.89 -10.53 10.58
C LEU A 301 -0.61 -11.97 10.12
N VAL A 302 0.45 -12.59 10.65
CA VAL A 302 0.88 -13.95 10.30
C VAL A 302 0.30 -15.02 11.22
N GLY A 303 -0.39 -14.64 12.29
CA GLY A 303 -0.96 -15.56 13.28
C GLY A 303 0.11 -16.18 14.18
N ALA A 304 1.20 -15.47 14.47
CA ALA A 304 2.17 -15.88 15.48
C ALA A 304 1.51 -15.78 16.86
N GLU A 305 1.49 -16.89 17.60
CA GLU A 305 0.93 -16.93 18.95
C GLU A 305 1.67 -15.94 19.85
N ILE A 306 0.92 -15.01 20.44
CA ILE A 306 1.35 -14.36 21.68
C ILE A 306 0.74 -15.23 22.76
N GLU A 307 1.56 -15.82 23.63
CA GLU A 307 1.18 -16.68 24.78
C GLU A 307 0.19 -15.96 25.72
N THR A 308 -1.05 -15.84 25.26
CA THR A 308 -2.15 -15.23 25.98
C THR A 308 -3.32 -16.18 25.77
N GLU A 309 -3.93 -16.60 26.87
CA GLU A 309 -5.02 -17.59 26.92
C GLU A 309 -6.28 -17.15 26.11
N GLU A 310 -6.25 -15.96 25.53
CA GLU A 310 -7.30 -15.30 24.74
C GLU A 310 -6.96 -15.19 23.24
N ALA A 311 -6.15 -16.09 22.66
CA ALA A 311 -5.90 -16.10 21.21
C ALA A 311 -7.16 -16.55 20.42
N VAL A 312 -8.15 -15.66 20.28
CA VAL A 312 -9.47 -15.95 19.68
C VAL A 312 -9.42 -16.03 18.14
N HIS A 313 -8.35 -15.54 17.50
CA HIS A 313 -8.32 -15.36 16.04
C HIS A 313 -7.04 -15.87 15.37
N GLY A 314 -7.19 -16.63 14.29
CA GLY A 314 -6.08 -17.08 13.43
C GLY A 314 -5.42 -15.94 12.62
N PRO A 315 -4.55 -16.25 11.64
CA PRO A 315 -3.82 -15.22 10.88
C PRO A 315 -4.77 -14.23 10.20
N MET A 316 -4.49 -12.94 10.34
CA MET A 316 -5.31 -11.87 9.73
C MET A 316 -5.09 -11.75 8.22
N ILE A 317 -3.91 -12.10 7.71
CA ILE A 317 -3.59 -12.00 6.29
C ILE A 317 -4.56 -12.83 5.43
N SER A 318 -5.15 -12.20 4.41
CA SER A 318 -6.07 -12.91 3.51
C SER A 318 -5.35 -13.99 2.69
N PRO A 319 -5.94 -15.19 2.51
CA PRO A 319 -5.42 -16.24 1.63
C PRO A 319 -5.28 -15.85 0.15
N THR A 320 -5.89 -14.72 -0.26
CA THR A 320 -5.76 -14.17 -1.61
C THR A 320 -4.42 -13.46 -1.82
N ILE A 321 -3.75 -13.03 -0.74
CA ILE A 321 -2.44 -12.40 -0.79
C ILE A 321 -1.39 -13.48 -1.08
N ARG A 322 -0.63 -13.28 -2.16
CA ARG A 322 0.40 -14.21 -2.65
C ARG A 322 1.76 -13.57 -2.83
N ASP A 323 1.84 -12.25 -2.66
CA ASP A 323 3.05 -11.46 -2.75
C ASP A 323 3.16 -10.62 -1.49
N LEU A 324 4.18 -10.89 -0.68
CA LEU A 324 4.47 -10.17 0.56
C LEU A 324 5.82 -9.48 0.44
N SER A 325 5.89 -8.20 0.79
CA SER A 325 7.13 -7.47 0.98
C SER A 325 7.24 -7.02 2.43
N TYR A 326 8.23 -7.53 3.14
CA TYR A 326 8.54 -7.13 4.51
C TYR A 326 9.79 -6.26 4.52
N ILE A 327 9.67 -5.07 5.12
CA ILE A 327 10.78 -4.14 5.33
C ILE A 327 10.82 -3.80 6.83
N GLY A 328 11.94 -4.09 7.46
CA GLY A 328 12.26 -3.63 8.80
C GLY A 328 13.76 -3.45 8.85
N LEU A 329 14.26 -2.27 9.26
CA LEU A 329 15.69 -1.97 9.18
C LEU A 329 16.35 -2.38 10.51
N PHE A 330 17.13 -3.45 10.45
CA PHE A 330 17.76 -4.17 11.57
C PHE A 330 16.78 -4.68 12.64
N PRO A 331 15.73 -5.44 12.27
CA PRO A 331 14.80 -5.97 13.25
C PRO A 331 15.49 -7.01 14.13
N MET A 332 15.04 -7.13 15.38
CA MET A 332 15.47 -8.24 16.23
C MET A 332 15.04 -9.56 15.62
N GLN A 333 15.91 -10.56 15.71
CA GLN A 333 15.67 -11.92 15.28
C GLN A 333 14.41 -12.51 15.92
N THR A 334 14.18 -12.23 17.21
CA THR A 334 13.00 -12.69 17.96
C THR A 334 11.70 -12.18 17.33
N HIS A 335 11.68 -10.92 16.90
CA HIS A 335 10.54 -10.33 16.19
C HIS A 335 10.38 -10.91 14.78
N PHE A 336 11.47 -10.97 14.02
CA PHE A 336 11.46 -11.50 12.66
C PHE A 336 11.05 -12.97 12.59
N ALA A 337 11.32 -13.74 13.65
CA ALA A 337 10.93 -15.14 13.78
C ALA A 337 9.40 -15.34 13.69
N ALA A 338 8.59 -14.34 14.01
CA ALA A 338 7.14 -14.39 13.83
C ALA A 338 6.79 -14.67 12.36
N LEU A 339 7.40 -13.94 11.42
CA LEU A 339 7.20 -14.12 9.99
C LEU A 339 7.77 -15.44 9.50
N THR A 340 9.00 -15.79 9.91
CA THR A 340 9.66 -16.99 9.37
C THR A 340 8.98 -18.26 9.84
N THR A 341 8.51 -18.32 11.09
CA THR A 341 7.86 -19.51 11.67
C THR A 341 6.43 -19.66 11.16
N ASN A 342 5.73 -18.54 10.93
CA ASN A 342 4.31 -18.51 10.56
C ASN A 342 4.11 -18.00 9.12
N CYS A 343 5.04 -18.32 8.23
CA CYS A 343 5.03 -17.83 6.85
C CYS A 343 3.66 -18.11 6.19
N PRO A 344 2.96 -17.08 5.67
CA PRO A 344 1.70 -17.28 4.98
C PRO A 344 1.88 -18.08 3.68
N ARG A 345 0.77 -18.51 3.07
CA ARG A 345 0.82 -19.25 1.81
C ARG A 345 1.13 -18.35 0.62
N LEU A 346 2.39 -17.98 0.45
CA LEU A 346 2.88 -17.03 -0.55
C LEU A 346 3.42 -17.71 -1.82
N ASN A 347 3.44 -16.97 -2.93
CA ASN A 347 4.19 -17.29 -4.14
C ASN A 347 5.51 -16.51 -4.18
N ARG A 348 5.49 -15.24 -3.75
CA ARG A 348 6.65 -14.35 -3.66
C ARG A 348 6.79 -13.77 -2.26
N LEU A 349 8.01 -13.76 -1.75
CA LEU A 349 8.38 -13.11 -0.50
C LEU A 349 9.60 -12.22 -0.75
N TYR A 350 9.45 -10.94 -0.49
CA TYR A 350 10.53 -9.95 -0.46
C TYR A 350 10.86 -9.59 0.98
N VAL A 351 12.15 -9.55 1.32
CA VAL A 351 12.63 -9.15 2.65
C VAL A 351 13.78 -8.16 2.51
N GLN A 352 13.70 -7.04 3.23
CA GLN A 352 14.79 -6.08 3.37
C GLN A 352 15.03 -5.80 4.86
N LEU A 353 16.25 -6.10 5.32
CA LEU A 353 16.67 -5.94 6.71
C LEU A 353 17.71 -4.82 6.88
N VAL A 354 18.26 -4.29 5.79
CA VAL A 354 19.29 -3.25 5.80
C VAL A 354 18.75 -1.98 5.13
N PRO A 355 19.08 -0.78 5.65
CA PRO A 355 18.76 0.48 4.99
C PRO A 355 19.45 0.60 3.64
N ARG A 356 18.75 1.18 2.66
CA ARG A 356 19.31 1.50 1.33
C ARG A 356 19.98 2.87 1.27
N ASN A 357 19.74 3.69 2.29
CA ASN A 357 20.27 5.04 2.42
C ASN A 357 21.48 5.07 3.37
N GLU A 358 22.07 6.26 3.56
CA GLU A 358 23.25 6.46 4.39
C GLU A 358 22.94 6.61 5.89
N ILE A 359 21.83 6.03 6.40
CA ILE A 359 21.45 6.17 7.82
C ILE A 359 22.52 5.67 8.80
N LEU A 360 23.33 4.68 8.39
CA LEU A 360 24.45 4.18 9.20
C LEU A 360 25.59 5.20 9.34
N GLN A 361 25.63 6.22 8.49
CA GLN A 361 26.58 7.34 8.59
C GLN A 361 26.03 8.50 9.45
N ASP A 362 24.75 8.45 9.85
CA ASP A 362 24.14 9.45 10.72
C ASP A 362 24.58 9.24 12.18
N SER A 363 25.48 10.11 12.64
CA SER A 363 26.00 10.11 14.02
C SER A 363 24.92 10.24 15.10
N HIS A 364 23.77 10.86 14.80
CA HIS A 364 22.66 10.96 15.75
C HIS A 364 21.90 9.64 15.84
N LYS A 365 21.65 8.97 14.71
CA LYS A 365 20.99 7.65 14.65
C LYS A 365 21.85 6.55 15.28
N MET A 366 23.16 6.58 15.05
CA MET A 366 24.12 5.58 15.56
C MET A 366 24.64 5.90 16.97
N LYS A 367 24.11 6.92 17.64
CA LYS A 367 24.55 7.31 18.98
C LYS A 367 24.29 6.18 20.00
N ASN A 368 25.35 5.71 20.64
CA ASN A 368 25.36 4.59 21.60
C ASN A 368 24.93 3.24 21.00
N VAL A 369 25.00 3.08 19.68
CA VAL A 369 24.71 1.82 18.99
C VAL A 369 26.01 1.14 18.63
N GLU A 370 26.15 -0.13 19.00
CA GLU A 370 27.25 -0.97 18.52
C GLU A 370 26.88 -1.56 17.16
N ALA A 371 27.65 -1.22 16.13
CA ALA A 371 27.35 -1.67 14.76
C ALA A 371 27.40 -3.20 14.62
N GLU A 372 28.24 -3.87 15.41
CA GLU A 372 28.35 -5.33 15.42
C GLU A 372 27.01 -6.00 15.76
N ASP A 373 26.29 -5.49 16.77
CA ASP A 373 24.99 -6.03 17.18
C ASP A 373 23.97 -5.96 16.05
N LEU A 374 23.96 -4.87 15.27
CA LEU A 374 23.08 -4.72 14.10
C LEU A 374 23.35 -5.82 13.06
N TRP A 375 24.61 -6.07 12.74
CA TRP A 375 24.99 -7.07 11.75
C TRP A 375 24.78 -8.50 12.27
N MET A 376 25.00 -8.76 13.56
CA MET A 376 24.68 -10.04 14.19
C MET A 376 23.18 -10.36 14.13
N GLU A 377 22.31 -9.41 14.49
CA GLU A 377 20.86 -9.60 14.42
C GLU A 377 20.39 -9.80 12.97
N ARG A 378 20.91 -9.01 12.03
CA ARG A 378 20.64 -9.19 10.60
C ARG A 378 21.03 -10.59 10.12
N ASN A 379 22.23 -11.06 10.45
CA ASN A 379 22.71 -12.38 10.05
C ASN A 379 21.86 -13.49 10.67
N SER A 380 21.44 -13.31 11.92
CA SER A 380 20.54 -14.24 12.62
C SER A 380 19.16 -14.30 11.96
N CYS A 381 18.61 -13.15 11.53
CA CYS A 381 17.36 -13.10 10.75
C CYS A 381 17.48 -13.85 9.42
N TYR A 382 18.55 -13.61 8.65
CA TYR A 382 18.78 -14.33 7.40
C TYR A 382 19.00 -15.83 7.63
N ALA A 383 19.69 -16.23 8.70
CA ALA A 383 19.86 -17.63 9.04
C ALA A 383 18.50 -18.33 9.27
N LEU A 384 17.54 -17.67 9.93
CA LEU A 384 16.18 -18.20 10.10
C LEU A 384 15.49 -18.46 8.76
N ILE A 385 15.41 -17.45 7.89
CA ILE A 385 14.66 -17.59 6.65
C ILE A 385 15.36 -18.54 5.67
N MET A 386 16.69 -18.53 5.60
CA MET A 386 17.45 -19.45 4.74
C MET A 386 17.28 -20.91 5.19
N ARG A 387 17.23 -21.15 6.51
CA ARG A 387 16.91 -22.48 7.05
C ARG A 387 15.56 -22.99 6.55
N GLU A 388 14.52 -22.17 6.64
CA GLU A 388 13.18 -22.55 6.20
C GLU A 388 13.05 -22.68 4.67
N LEU A 389 13.67 -21.76 3.92
CA LEU A 389 13.66 -21.76 2.45
C LEU A 389 14.29 -23.03 1.90
N PHE A 390 15.44 -23.42 2.45
CA PHE A 390 16.28 -24.46 1.88
C PHE A 390 16.12 -25.84 2.49
N GLN A 391 15.22 -26.00 3.45
CA GLN A 391 14.88 -27.29 4.01
C GLN A 391 14.38 -28.26 2.93
N ALA A 392 14.91 -29.49 2.94
CA ALA A 392 14.53 -30.56 2.04
C ALA A 392 14.07 -31.78 2.86
N PRO A 393 12.79 -32.20 2.78
CA PRO A 393 11.70 -31.59 2.01
C PRO A 393 11.20 -30.25 2.61
N PRO A 394 10.59 -29.36 1.80
CA PRO A 394 10.02 -28.11 2.30
C PRO A 394 8.86 -28.33 3.28
N VAL A 395 8.87 -27.62 4.40
CA VAL A 395 7.86 -27.73 5.47
C VAL A 395 6.83 -26.58 5.39
N GLY A 396 5.63 -26.83 5.93
CA GLY A 396 4.61 -25.79 6.10
C GLY A 396 4.18 -25.12 4.78
N ASN A 397 4.08 -23.79 4.81
CA ASN A 397 3.71 -22.99 3.65
C ASN A 397 4.88 -22.67 2.71
N TYR A 398 6.13 -22.87 3.14
CA TYR A 398 7.31 -22.63 2.30
C TYR A 398 7.33 -23.49 1.04
N LYS A 399 6.67 -24.66 1.03
CA LYS A 399 6.49 -25.50 -0.17
C LYS A 399 5.76 -24.82 -1.32
N TYR A 400 5.00 -23.75 -1.07
CA TYR A 400 4.29 -22.99 -2.10
C TYR A 400 5.08 -21.79 -2.63
N LEU A 401 6.12 -21.38 -1.91
CA LEU A 401 6.95 -20.24 -2.30
C LEU A 401 7.72 -20.58 -3.59
N GLN A 402 7.68 -19.65 -4.54
CA GLN A 402 8.30 -19.77 -5.86
C GLN A 402 9.43 -18.77 -6.03
N GLU A 403 9.33 -17.62 -5.36
CA GLU A 403 10.30 -16.54 -5.46
C GLU A 403 10.60 -16.00 -4.06
N PHE A 404 11.89 -15.91 -3.75
CA PHE A 404 12.40 -15.17 -2.61
C PHE A 404 13.34 -14.08 -3.12
N GLU A 405 13.12 -12.84 -2.70
CA GLU A 405 13.94 -11.70 -3.04
C GLU A 405 14.49 -11.04 -1.77
N SER A 406 15.81 -10.88 -1.73
CA SER A 406 16.53 -10.14 -0.70
C SER A 406 16.78 -8.72 -1.17
N GLY A 407 16.26 -7.75 -0.42
CA GLY A 407 16.53 -6.32 -0.58
C GLY A 407 17.96 -5.90 -0.22
N ASP A 408 18.72 -6.79 0.41
CA ASP A 408 20.04 -6.52 1.00
C ASP A 408 21.18 -7.17 0.22
N ALA A 409 20.95 -7.53 -1.05
CA ALA A 409 21.94 -8.22 -1.89
C ALA A 409 23.22 -7.40 -2.17
N ALA A 410 23.23 -6.11 -1.80
CA ALA A 410 24.43 -5.27 -1.85
C ALA A 410 25.57 -5.80 -0.94
N ASP A 411 25.24 -6.57 0.10
CA ASP A 411 26.21 -7.35 0.87
C ASP A 411 26.64 -8.59 0.07
N LYS A 412 27.67 -8.40 -0.75
CA LYS A 412 28.17 -9.42 -1.69
C LYS A 412 28.69 -10.66 -0.98
N ASP A 413 29.36 -10.51 0.16
CA ASP A 413 29.96 -11.66 0.86
C ASP A 413 28.86 -12.59 1.39
N ALA A 414 27.82 -12.03 2.03
CA ALA A 414 26.69 -12.82 2.49
C ALA A 414 25.88 -13.42 1.33
N TRP A 415 25.70 -12.65 0.25
CA TRP A 415 25.00 -13.11 -0.95
C TRP A 415 25.73 -14.27 -1.63
N ASP A 416 27.04 -14.17 -1.83
CA ASP A 416 27.86 -15.19 -2.48
C ASP A 416 27.86 -16.50 -1.68
N MET A 417 27.90 -16.43 -0.35
CA MET A 417 27.75 -17.61 0.51
C MET A 417 26.39 -18.29 0.33
N ALA A 418 25.30 -17.52 0.25
CA ALA A 418 23.96 -18.06 0.04
C ALA A 418 23.83 -18.70 -1.36
N VAL A 419 24.39 -18.06 -2.39
CA VAL A 419 24.44 -18.59 -3.77
C VAL A 419 25.18 -19.93 -3.83
N GLU A 420 26.34 -20.03 -3.19
CA GLU A 420 27.12 -21.26 -3.13
C GLU A 420 26.38 -22.38 -2.39
N TYR A 421 25.65 -22.05 -1.33
CA TYR A 421 24.79 -23.00 -0.64
C TYR A 421 23.67 -23.51 -1.54
N VAL A 422 22.94 -22.62 -2.22
CA VAL A 422 21.84 -22.98 -3.13
C VAL A 422 22.30 -23.90 -4.26
N LYS A 423 23.46 -23.63 -4.86
CA LYS A 423 24.05 -24.48 -5.90
C LYS A 423 24.34 -25.91 -5.41
N ARG A 424 24.63 -26.09 -4.11
CA ARG A 424 24.97 -27.38 -3.49
C ARG A 424 23.74 -28.11 -2.94
N ALA A 425 22.72 -27.40 -2.47
CA ALA A 425 21.64 -27.94 -1.66
C ALA A 425 20.65 -28.86 -2.41
N ALA A 426 20.71 -28.96 -3.75
CA ALA A 426 19.88 -29.84 -4.59
C ALA A 426 18.38 -29.87 -4.21
N ASN A 427 17.85 -28.75 -3.71
CA ASN A 427 16.52 -28.63 -3.10
C ASN A 427 15.49 -27.91 -4.00
N GLY A 428 15.82 -27.76 -5.29
CA GLY A 428 14.98 -27.14 -6.31
C GLY A 428 15.10 -25.61 -6.44
N TRP A 429 15.75 -24.93 -5.49
CA TRP A 429 16.02 -23.50 -5.61
C TRP A 429 17.17 -23.22 -6.60
N LYS A 430 17.03 -22.15 -7.37
CA LYS A 430 17.97 -21.70 -8.39
C LYS A 430 18.16 -20.18 -8.25
N VAL A 431 19.34 -19.69 -8.60
CA VAL A 431 19.62 -18.26 -8.62
C VAL A 431 19.11 -17.66 -9.93
N ALA A 432 18.17 -16.72 -9.87
CA ALA A 432 17.62 -16.05 -11.07
C ALA A 432 18.40 -14.78 -11.41
N SER A 433 18.69 -13.97 -10.39
CA SER A 433 19.47 -12.74 -10.49
C SER A 433 20.07 -12.41 -9.12
N GLU A 434 20.87 -11.35 -9.02
CA GLU A 434 21.33 -10.81 -7.74
C GLU A 434 20.15 -10.56 -6.79
N GLY A 435 20.25 -11.08 -5.57
CA GLY A 435 19.19 -11.02 -4.56
C GLY A 435 17.99 -11.95 -4.77
N VAL A 436 17.87 -12.67 -5.89
CA VAL A 436 16.65 -13.42 -6.23
C VAL A 436 16.89 -14.92 -6.37
N PHE A 437 16.18 -15.69 -5.54
CA PHE A 437 16.06 -17.15 -5.67
C PHE A 437 14.68 -17.53 -6.20
N VAL A 438 14.66 -18.49 -7.12
CA VAL A 438 13.43 -19.03 -7.72
C VAL A 438 13.37 -20.54 -7.61
N ARG A 439 12.16 -21.09 -7.50
CA ARG A 439 11.91 -22.54 -7.52
C ARG A 439 10.70 -22.87 -8.38
N ASP A 440 10.85 -23.89 -9.22
CA ASP A 440 9.77 -24.40 -10.05
C ASP A 440 8.79 -25.24 -9.23
N ALA A 441 7.58 -24.73 -9.02
CA ALA A 441 6.53 -25.47 -8.29
C ALA A 441 6.04 -26.74 -9.04
N LYS A 442 6.48 -26.95 -10.30
CA LYS A 442 6.10 -28.10 -11.15
C LYS A 442 7.15 -29.21 -11.19
N GLU A 443 8.38 -28.96 -10.77
CA GLU A 443 9.37 -30.02 -10.61
C GLU A 443 8.95 -30.85 -9.38
N LYS A 444 8.17 -31.92 -9.61
CA LYS A 444 7.96 -32.97 -8.62
C LYS A 444 9.35 -33.43 -8.19
N MET A 445 9.73 -33.14 -6.94
CA MET A 445 10.93 -33.70 -6.32
C MET A 445 10.91 -35.20 -6.56
N THR A 446 11.81 -35.66 -7.43
CA THR A 446 12.05 -37.07 -7.65
C THR A 446 12.87 -37.50 -6.44
N ILE A 447 12.21 -38.09 -5.45
CA ILE A 447 12.91 -38.73 -4.34
C ILE A 447 13.78 -39.83 -4.97
N PRO A 448 15.11 -39.82 -4.83
CA PRO A 448 15.91 -40.98 -5.21
C PRO A 448 15.41 -42.13 -4.35
N ALA A 449 14.91 -43.19 -4.99
CA ALA A 449 14.63 -44.43 -4.29
C ALA A 449 15.94 -44.86 -3.61
N GLY A 450 16.00 -44.73 -2.29
CA GLY A 450 17.11 -45.26 -1.52
C GLY A 450 17.11 -46.76 -1.69
N ASP A 451 18.21 -47.30 -2.18
CA ASP A 451 18.51 -48.73 -2.15
C ASP A 451 18.38 -49.21 -0.70
N GLU A 452 17.28 -49.90 -0.41
CA GLU A 452 17.18 -50.82 0.72
C GLU A 452 18.15 -51.98 0.46
N ASN A 453 19.42 -51.79 0.80
CA ASN A 453 20.34 -52.85 1.26
C ASN A 453 21.74 -52.28 1.50
N SER A 454 22.02 -51.86 2.73
CA SER A 454 23.34 -51.98 3.37
C SER A 454 23.20 -51.72 4.89
N PRO A 455 23.77 -52.58 5.75
CA PRO A 455 23.41 -52.61 7.17
C PRO A 455 24.17 -51.57 8.01
N SER A 456 23.49 -51.14 9.07
CA SER A 456 23.96 -50.31 10.16
C SER A 456 25.30 -50.72 10.77
N ALA A 457 26.22 -49.76 10.86
CA ALA A 457 27.34 -49.68 11.80
C ALA A 457 27.64 -48.17 11.93
N LEU A 458 27.58 -47.49 13.06
CA LEU A 458 28.18 -47.77 14.36
C LEU A 458 27.42 -46.99 15.46
N SER A 459 26.81 -47.73 16.38
CA SER A 459 26.78 -47.35 17.80
C SER A 459 28.13 -47.71 18.42
N VAL A 460 28.40 -47.24 19.66
CA VAL A 460 29.54 -47.52 20.57
C VAL A 460 30.54 -46.34 20.61
N ASN A 461 30.85 -45.66 21.72
CA ASN A 461 30.57 -45.88 23.14
C ASN A 461 30.77 -44.59 23.96
N SER A 462 29.98 -44.49 25.03
CA SER A 462 30.29 -43.80 26.29
C SER A 462 31.25 -44.64 27.15
N GLU A 463 32.23 -43.99 27.79
CA GLU A 463 32.94 -44.29 29.06
C GLU A 463 34.20 -43.39 29.08
N THR A 464 34.35 -42.42 29.97
CA THR A 464 34.55 -42.53 31.43
C THR A 464 34.23 -41.21 32.13
#